data_AF-A0A397IYH7-F1
#
_entry.id   AF-A0A397IYH7-F1
#
_cell.length_a   1.000
_cell.length_b   1.000
_cell.length_c   1.000
_cell.angle_alpha   90.00
_cell.angle_beta   90.00
_cell.angle_gamma   90.00
#
_symmetry.space_group_name_H-M   'P 1'
#
loop_
_entity.id
_entity.type
_entity.pdbx_description
1 polymer ?
#
loop_
_entity_poly.entity_id
_entity_poly.type
_entity_poly.pdbx_seq_one_letter_code
_entity_poly.pdbx_strand_id
1 'polypeptide(L)'
;MRGYVCQLRNEDEARAMSQSVLTRLHKGGYVHRDIRLPNILFIHGVTNYKYVLIDFEHTNVGGLVVSEWLKDWDDNTLTNKNKYTRQSDLYQFGKMLRNLNVVNSEAGKKFLDGLGNKRIHINNILGHEWIR
;
A
#
# COMPACT_ATOMS: atom_id res chain seq x y z
N MET A 1 17.46 8.10 15.15
CA MET A 1 16.84 6.80 14.79
C MET A 1 17.11 6.57 13.32
N ARG A 2 17.82 5.50 12.92
CA ARG A 2 18.14 5.23 11.51
C ARG A 2 17.09 4.28 10.94
N GLY A 3 16.42 4.68 9.86
CA GLY A 3 15.55 3.80 9.08
C GLY A 3 16.39 2.92 8.16
N TYR A 4 16.00 1.66 8.02
CA TYR A 4 16.64 0.72 7.10
C TYR A 4 15.69 0.39 5.95
N VAL A 5 16.26 -0.02 4.82
CA VAL A 5 15.50 -0.55 3.68
C VAL A 5 14.64 -1.70 4.19
N CYS A 6 13.33 -1.61 3.95
CA CYS A 6 12.39 -2.64 4.35
C CYS A 6 12.73 -3.96 3.63
N GLN A 7 13.03 -5.01 4.40
CA GLN A 7 13.18 -6.37 3.90
C GLN A 7 12.21 -7.27 4.64
N LEU A 8 11.11 -7.63 3.98
CA LEU A 8 10.11 -8.54 4.51
C LEU A 8 10.58 -9.98 4.28
N ARG A 9 10.60 -10.79 5.33
CA ARG A 9 11.10 -12.17 5.31
C ARG A 9 9.98 -13.20 5.35
N ASN A 10 8.83 -12.80 5.87
CA ASN A 10 7.68 -13.68 6.06
C ASN A 10 6.37 -12.89 6.00
N GLU A 11 5.27 -13.64 6.03
CA GLU A 11 3.93 -13.08 5.93
C GLU A 11 3.55 -12.23 7.14
N ASP A 12 4.05 -12.53 8.34
CA ASP A 12 3.74 -11.76 9.55
C ASP A 12 4.34 -10.35 9.50
N GLU A 13 5.57 -10.24 8.98
CA GLU A 13 6.20 -8.95 8.72
C GLU A 13 5.43 -8.15 7.65
N ALA A 14 4.97 -8.82 6.59
CA ALA A 14 4.14 -8.20 5.56
C ALA A 14 2.79 -7.73 6.10
N ARG A 15 2.17 -8.50 7.00
CA ARG A 15 0.93 -8.13 7.69
C ARG A 15 1.14 -6.91 8.59
N ALA A 16 2.22 -6.90 9.39
CA ALA A 16 2.56 -5.78 10.26
C ALA A 16 2.87 -4.48 9.48
N MET A 17 3.57 -4.60 8.35
CA MET A 17 3.79 -3.47 7.42
C MET A 17 2.46 -2.97 6.86
N SER A 18 1.61 -3.87 6.40
CA SER A 18 0.28 -3.54 5.86
C SER A 18 -0.57 -2.81 6.89
N GLN A 19 -0.67 -3.29 8.13
CA GLN A 19 -1.38 -2.59 9.19
C GLN A 19 -0.88 -1.15 9.37
N SER A 20 0.44 -0.95 9.40
CA SER A 20 1.04 0.37 9.62
C SER A 20 0.78 1.34 8.46
N VAL A 21 1.03 0.90 7.23
CA VAL A 21 0.88 1.71 6.02
C VAL A 21 -0.60 2.03 5.76
N LEU A 22 -1.47 1.02 5.82
CA LEU A 22 -2.90 1.17 5.54
C LEU A 22 -3.60 2.04 6.58
N THR A 23 -3.18 2.00 7.84
CA THR A 23 -3.69 2.92 8.88
C THR A 23 -3.41 4.38 8.51
N ARG A 24 -2.26 4.66 7.89
CA ARG A 24 -1.91 6.02 7.44
C ARG A 24 -2.71 6.44 6.21
N LEU A 25 -2.83 5.56 5.21
CA LEU A 25 -3.68 5.82 4.05
C LEU A 25 -5.15 5.99 4.43
N HIS A 26 -5.64 5.29 5.47
CA HIS A 26 -7.01 5.41 5.95
C HIS A 26 -7.29 6.77 6.59
N LYS A 27 -6.35 7.30 7.38
CA LYS A 27 -6.50 8.59 8.06
C LYS A 27 -6.22 9.78 7.14
N GLY A 28 -5.61 9.55 5.98
CA GLY A 28 -5.22 10.58 5.02
C GLY A 28 -6.37 11.03 4.12
N GLY A 29 -6.53 12.35 3.98
CA GLY A 29 -7.37 12.96 2.93
C GLY A 29 -6.79 12.77 1.52
N TYR A 30 -5.52 12.40 1.43
CA TYR A 30 -4.67 12.46 0.24
C TYR A 30 -4.35 11.07 -0.32
N VAL A 31 -3.82 11.04 -1.54
CA VAL A 31 -3.28 9.86 -2.21
C VAL A 31 -1.76 10.00 -2.35
N HIS A 32 -1.01 8.93 -2.11
CA HIS A 32 0.45 8.95 -2.10
C HIS A 32 1.04 8.97 -3.51
N ARG A 33 0.42 8.23 -4.44
CA ARG A 33 0.80 8.11 -5.86
C ARG A 33 2.05 7.27 -6.15
N ASP A 34 3.03 7.25 -5.27
CA ASP A 34 4.25 6.45 -5.43
C ASP A 34 4.38 5.34 -4.36
N ILE A 35 3.42 4.42 -4.33
CA ILE A 35 3.45 3.27 -3.39
C ILE A 35 4.43 2.21 -3.89
N ARG A 36 5.58 2.10 -3.21
CA ARG A 36 6.63 1.11 -3.50
C ARG A 36 7.48 0.84 -2.26
N LEU A 37 8.13 -0.32 -2.23
CA LEU A 37 8.90 -0.77 -1.06
C LEU A 37 10.02 0.20 -0.64
N PRO A 38 10.76 0.85 -1.55
CA PRO A 38 11.74 1.88 -1.17
C PRO A 38 11.17 3.06 -0.39
N ASN A 39 9.87 3.34 -0.55
CA ASN A 39 9.19 4.44 0.13
C ASN A 39 8.57 3.98 1.47
N ILE A 40 8.95 2.78 1.96
CA ILE A 40 8.53 2.27 3.27
C ILE A 40 9.78 1.98 4.10
N LEU A 41 9.94 2.72 5.20
CA LEU A 41 11.04 2.51 6.14
C LEU A 41 10.64 1.59 7.28
N PHE A 42 11.55 0.68 7.64
CA PHE A 42 11.45 -0.06 8.88
C PHE A 42 12.21 0.66 10.01
N ILE A 43 11.56 0.80 11.16
CA ILE A 43 12.09 1.47 12.35
C ILE A 43 12.31 0.43 13.46
N HIS A 44 13.59 0.17 13.77
CA HIS A 44 13.97 -0.73 14.86
C HIS A 44 13.65 -0.15 16.25
N GLY A 45 13.34 -1.03 17.20
CA GLY A 45 13.18 -0.68 18.61
C GLY A 45 11.87 0.01 18.96
N VAL A 46 10.95 0.17 18.00
CA VAL A 46 9.62 0.74 18.23
C VAL A 46 8.58 -0.38 18.18
N THR A 47 7.67 -0.40 19.15
CA THR A 47 6.58 -1.39 19.21
C THR A 47 5.39 -0.99 18.34
N ASN A 48 5.11 0.31 18.26
CA ASN A 48 3.99 0.90 17.51
C ASN A 48 4.51 1.60 16.24
N TYR A 49 3.93 1.31 15.07
CA TYR A 49 4.33 1.93 13.79
C TYR A 49 5.75 1.59 13.32
N LYS A 50 6.11 0.30 13.37
CA LYS A 50 7.39 -0.23 12.88
C LYS A 50 7.68 0.10 11.41
N TYR A 51 6.65 0.39 10.64
CA TYR A 51 6.76 0.74 9.22
C TYR A 51 6.16 2.11 8.96
N VAL A 52 6.91 2.95 8.27
CA VAL A 52 6.51 4.33 7.95
C VAL A 52 6.58 4.53 6.44
N LEU A 53 5.45 4.93 5.86
CA LEU A 53 5.39 5.43 4.49
C LEU A 53 6.02 6.83 4.45
N ILE A 54 6.97 7.01 3.54
CA ILE A 54 7.74 8.24 3.33
C ILE A 54 7.58 8.68 1.87
N ASP A 55 8.18 9.83 1.53
CA ASP A 55 8.30 10.34 0.16
C ASP A 55 6.96 10.82 -0.45
N PHE A 56 6.41 11.87 0.17
CA PHE A 56 5.12 12.45 -0.20
C PHE A 56 5.21 13.49 -1.33
N GLU A 57 6.31 13.57 -2.08
CA GLU A 57 6.51 14.60 -3.11
C GLU A 57 5.46 14.54 -4.23
N HIS A 58 4.95 13.34 -4.51
CA HIS A 58 3.89 13.12 -5.49
C HIS A 58 2.48 13.16 -4.91
N THR A 59 2.33 13.41 -3.61
CA THR A 59 1.04 13.35 -2.91
C THR A 59 0.08 14.44 -3.40
N ASN A 60 -1.20 14.08 -3.55
CA ASN A 60 -2.22 15.05 -3.95
C ASN A 60 -3.61 14.68 -3.41
N VAL A 61 -4.60 15.52 -3.64
CA VAL A 61 -6.02 15.20 -3.42
C VAL A 61 -6.42 14.07 -4.37
N GLY A 62 -7.12 13.06 -3.84
CA GLY A 62 -7.60 11.95 -4.65
C GLY A 62 -8.67 12.38 -5.67
N GLY A 63 -8.66 11.75 -6.84
CA GLY A 63 -9.65 11.98 -7.90
C GLY A 63 -9.25 13.01 -8.95
N LEU A 64 -8.05 13.56 -8.86
CA LEU A 64 -7.49 14.44 -9.89
C LEU A 64 -7.05 13.64 -11.12
N VAL A 65 -7.22 14.26 -12.28
CA VAL A 65 -6.66 13.75 -13.55
C VAL A 65 -5.16 13.99 -13.52
N VAL A 66 -4.40 12.96 -13.88
CA VAL A 66 -2.93 13.02 -13.92
C VAL A 66 -2.44 12.85 -15.35
N SER A 67 -1.44 13.64 -15.74
CA SER A 67 -0.78 13.57 -17.05
C SER A 67 0.51 12.75 -17.01
N GLU A 68 1.11 12.60 -15.83
CA GLU A 68 2.35 11.86 -15.62
C GLU A 68 2.07 10.46 -15.09
N TRP A 69 2.81 9.48 -15.61
CA TRP A 69 2.83 8.12 -15.10
C TRP A 69 4.11 7.93 -14.29
N LEU A 70 3.96 7.48 -13.04
CA LEU A 70 5.11 7.15 -12.21
C LEU A 70 5.57 5.72 -12.47
N LYS A 71 6.74 5.41 -11.94
CA LYS A 71 7.34 4.08 -12.04
C LYS A 71 6.38 3.02 -11.48
N ASP A 72 6.34 1.87 -12.13
CA ASP A 72 5.52 0.69 -11.77
C ASP A 72 4.01 0.89 -11.86
N TRP A 73 3.52 2.01 -12.42
CA TRP A 73 2.13 2.14 -12.84
C TRP A 73 1.85 1.30 -14.08
N ASP A 74 0.60 0.90 -14.23
CA ASP A 74 0.07 0.17 -15.38
C ASP A 74 -1.37 0.63 -15.70
N ASP A 75 -1.97 0.03 -16.74
CA ASP A 75 -3.31 0.35 -17.23
C ASP A 75 -4.40 0.17 -16.16
N ASN A 76 -4.15 -0.64 -15.13
CA ASN A 76 -5.08 -0.86 -14.04
C ASN A 76 -4.84 0.09 -12.87
N THR A 77 -3.83 0.94 -12.90
CA THR A 77 -3.53 1.87 -11.80
C THR A 77 -4.56 3.00 -11.76
N LEU A 78 -4.84 3.61 -12.91
CA LEU A 78 -5.78 4.73 -13.02
C LEU A 78 -7.24 4.26 -13.14
N THR A 79 -8.17 5.20 -13.04
CA THR A 79 -9.53 4.98 -13.52
C THR A 79 -9.59 5.15 -15.03
N ASN A 80 -10.70 4.72 -15.66
CA ASN A 80 -10.99 4.96 -17.07
C ASN A 80 -11.03 6.45 -17.48
N LYS A 81 -11.00 7.39 -16.52
CA LYS A 81 -10.94 8.83 -16.75
C LYS A 81 -9.56 9.42 -16.44
N ASN A 82 -8.50 8.60 -16.42
CA ASN A 82 -7.13 8.98 -16.06
C ASN A 82 -7.00 9.65 -14.69
N LYS A 83 -7.85 9.24 -13.73
CA LYS A 83 -7.81 9.77 -12.36
C LYS A 83 -7.03 8.85 -11.44
N TYR A 84 -6.16 9.41 -10.60
CA TYR A 84 -5.53 8.69 -9.51
C TYR A 84 -6.39 8.80 -8.24
N THR A 85 -6.62 7.68 -7.55
CA THR A 85 -7.54 7.62 -6.40
C THR A 85 -6.92 6.86 -5.23
N ARG A 86 -7.58 6.88 -4.06
CA ARG A 86 -7.16 6.02 -2.93
C ARG A 86 -7.17 4.55 -3.32
N GLN A 87 -8.08 4.15 -4.21
CA GLN A 87 -8.12 2.80 -4.74
C GLN A 87 -6.90 2.48 -5.62
N SER A 88 -6.30 3.48 -6.25
CA SER A 88 -5.04 3.36 -6.98
C SER A 88 -3.86 3.11 -6.04
N ASP A 89 -3.77 3.80 -4.90
CA ASP A 89 -2.75 3.51 -3.86
C ASP A 89 -2.90 2.07 -3.34
N LEU A 90 -4.13 1.65 -3.05
CA LEU A 90 -4.43 0.29 -2.59
C LEU A 90 -4.06 -0.78 -3.63
N TYR A 91 -4.32 -0.50 -4.91
CA TYR A 91 -3.92 -1.36 -6.02
C TYR A 91 -2.40 -1.50 -6.10
N GLN A 92 -1.67 -0.38 -6.09
CA GLN A 92 -0.21 -0.37 -6.12
C GLN A 92 0.38 -1.07 -4.89
N PHE A 93 -0.23 -0.90 -3.71
CA PHE A 93 0.16 -1.61 -2.50
C PHE A 93 0.02 -3.13 -2.64
N GLY A 94 -1.11 -3.60 -3.20
CA GLY A 94 -1.33 -5.02 -3.47
C GLY A 94 -0.35 -5.60 -4.50
N LYS A 95 -0.08 -4.84 -5.57
CA LYS A 95 0.91 -5.20 -6.60
C LYS A 95 2.32 -5.33 -6.01
N MET A 96 2.72 -4.35 -5.19
CA MET A 96 3.99 -4.38 -4.47
C MET A 96 4.09 -5.62 -3.58
N LEU A 97 3.08 -5.91 -2.75
CA LEU A 97 3.10 -7.10 -1.88
C LEU A 97 3.17 -8.42 -2.66
N ARG A 98 2.43 -8.53 -3.77
CA ARG A 98 2.49 -9.71 -4.65
C ARG A 98 3.90 -9.94 -5.18
N ASN A 99 4.57 -8.89 -5.63
CA ASN A 99 5.93 -8.99 -6.19
C ASN A 99 6.97 -9.46 -5.16
N LEU A 100 6.71 -9.28 -3.86
CA LEU A 100 7.58 -9.77 -2.80
C LEU A 100 7.45 -11.27 -2.56
N ASN A 101 6.37 -11.92 -3.03
CA ASN A 101 6.12 -13.36 -2.88
C ASN A 101 6.19 -13.89 -1.43
N VAL A 102 5.94 -13.03 -0.44
CA VAL A 102 5.98 -13.38 1.00
C VAL A 102 4.63 -13.75 1.60
N VAL A 103 3.51 -13.43 0.91
CA VAL A 103 2.14 -13.69 1.37
C VAL A 103 1.59 -14.93 0.68
N ASN A 104 1.36 -15.99 1.44
CA ASN A 104 1.06 -17.32 0.91
C ASN A 104 -0.20 -17.97 1.50
N SER A 105 -0.68 -17.50 2.65
CA SER A 105 -1.93 -17.97 3.26
C SER A 105 -3.14 -17.73 2.35
N GLU A 106 -4.19 -18.52 2.54
CA GLU A 106 -5.44 -18.37 1.80
C GLU A 106 -6.06 -16.98 2.04
N ALA A 107 -6.12 -16.54 3.30
CA ALA A 107 -6.59 -15.21 3.68
C ALA A 107 -5.76 -14.10 3.02
N GLY A 108 -4.43 -14.26 2.98
CA GLY A 108 -3.52 -13.32 2.34
C GLY A 108 -3.70 -13.25 0.83
N LYS A 109 -3.88 -14.39 0.16
CA LYS A 109 -4.19 -14.43 -1.27
C LYS A 109 -5.52 -13.73 -1.58
N LYS A 110 -6.57 -14.01 -0.81
CA LYS A 110 -7.87 -13.31 -0.92
C LYS A 110 -7.74 -11.81 -0.73
N PHE A 111 -6.93 -11.38 0.24
CA PHE A 111 -6.62 -9.97 0.46
C PHE A 111 -5.96 -9.32 -0.77
N LEU A 112 -4.91 -9.95 -1.30
CA LEU A 112 -4.19 -9.44 -2.48
C LEU A 112 -5.06 -9.44 -3.73
N ASP A 113 -5.93 -10.44 -3.90
CA ASP A 113 -6.93 -10.48 -4.97
C ASP A 113 -7.96 -9.36 -4.85
N GLY A 114 -8.41 -9.09 -3.63
CA GLY A 114 -9.29 -7.96 -3.33
C GLY A 114 -8.65 -6.60 -3.64
N LEU A 115 -7.37 -6.42 -3.34
CA LEU A 115 -6.60 -5.21 -3.69
C LEU A 115 -6.40 -5.10 -5.21
N GLY A 116 -5.93 -6.16 -5.85
CA GLY A 116 -5.61 -6.18 -7.28
C GLY A 116 -6.85 -5.98 -8.17
N ASN A 117 -8.01 -6.50 -7.76
CA ASN A 117 -9.28 -6.30 -8.45
C ASN A 117 -10.06 -5.07 -7.93
N LYS A 118 -9.44 -4.25 -7.07
CA LYS A 118 -10.03 -3.03 -6.50
C LYS A 118 -11.37 -3.23 -5.76
N ARG A 119 -11.59 -4.42 -5.18
CA ARG A 119 -12.81 -4.79 -4.43
C ARG A 119 -12.74 -4.41 -2.95
N ILE A 120 -11.53 -4.33 -2.39
CA ILE A 120 -11.31 -3.89 -1.00
C ILE A 120 -11.11 -2.38 -1.01
N HIS A 121 -11.84 -1.68 -0.15
CA HIS A 121 -11.82 -0.23 -0.05
C HIS A 121 -11.15 0.22 1.24
N ILE A 122 -10.67 1.47 1.27
CA ILE A 122 -9.95 1.99 2.42
C ILE A 122 -10.80 1.91 3.72
N ASN A 123 -12.11 2.09 3.62
CA ASN A 123 -13.02 2.10 4.76
C ASN A 123 -13.17 0.73 5.47
N ASN A 124 -12.97 -0.38 4.75
CA ASN A 124 -13.14 -1.73 5.29
C ASN A 124 -11.83 -2.54 5.33
N ILE A 125 -10.74 -2.01 4.78
CA ILE A 125 -9.47 -2.75 4.66
C ILE A 125 -8.90 -3.22 5.99
N LEU A 126 -9.01 -2.40 7.05
CA LEU A 126 -8.49 -2.74 8.38
C LEU A 126 -9.32 -3.81 9.09
N GLY A 127 -10.54 -4.09 8.59
CA GLY A 127 -11.40 -5.16 9.10
C GLY A 127 -11.24 -6.50 8.36
N HIS A 128 -10.41 -6.56 7.31
CA HIS A 128 -10.22 -7.78 6.53
C HIS A 128 -9.56 -8.89 7.36
N GLU A 129 -9.97 -10.15 7.15
CA GLU A 129 -9.50 -11.31 7.94
C GLU A 129 -7.98 -11.42 8.01
N TRP A 130 -7.27 -11.18 6.91
CA TRP A 130 -5.82 -11.24 6.86
C TRP A 130 -5.12 -10.12 7.66
N ILE A 131 -5.79 -8.98 7.86
CA ILE A 131 -5.25 -7.84 8.60
C ILE A 131 -5.51 -7.98 10.10
N ARG A 132 -6.57 -8.68 10.50
CA ARG A 132 -6.92 -8.94 11.90
C ARG A 132 -6.03 -10.01 12.53
#